data_AF-A0A926W335-F1
#
_entry.id   AF-A0A926W335-F1
#
_cell.length_a   1.000
_cell.length_b   1.000
_cell.length_c   1.000
_cell.angle_alpha   90.00
_cell.angle_beta   90.00
_cell.angle_gamma   90.00
#
_symmetry.space_group_name_H-M   'P 1'
#
loop_
_entity.id
_entity.type
_entity.pdbx_description
1 polymer ?
#
loop_
_entity_poly.entity_id
_entity_poly.type
_entity_poly.pdbx_seq_one_letter_code
_entity_poly.pdbx_strand_id
1 'polypeptide(L)'
;MHNNPDKNLRHAVSGALDDTMSYAKGLVQAVTPVRTGNLRRGWETRHEGWDTFSFNNPVIYAPYVEKRLGMVSRSQQQIQRHLGNQLGQHIEQELN
;
A
#
# COMPACT_ATOMS: atom_id res chain seq x y z
N MET A 1 -33.74 0.12 5.93
CA MET A 1 -32.47 0.45 5.22
C MET A 1 -32.08 -0.80 4.45
N HIS A 2 -31.99 -0.73 3.12
CA HIS A 2 -31.60 -1.88 2.30
C HIS A 2 -30.08 -2.11 2.47
N ASN A 3 -29.70 -3.16 3.20
CA ASN A 3 -28.33 -3.65 3.23
C ASN A 3 -28.00 -4.20 1.85
N ASN A 4 -27.16 -3.50 1.09
CA ASN A 4 -26.67 -3.98 -0.19
C ASN A 4 -25.29 -4.62 0.03
N PRO A 5 -25.20 -5.97 0.11
CA PRO A 5 -23.96 -6.66 0.47
C PRO A 5 -22.80 -6.32 -0.48
N ASP A 6 -23.10 -6.06 -1.74
CA ASP A 6 -22.10 -5.65 -2.74
C ASP A 6 -21.48 -4.29 -2.41
N LYS A 7 -22.26 -3.37 -1.82
CA LYS A 7 -21.77 -2.04 -1.42
C LYS A 7 -20.87 -2.12 -0.19
N ASN A 8 -21.24 -2.96 0.76
CA ASN A 8 -20.49 -3.17 2.00
C ASN A 8 -19.15 -3.85 1.72
N LEU A 9 -19.14 -4.91 0.90
CA LEU A 9 -17.90 -5.55 0.44
C LEU A 9 -17.00 -4.58 -0.31
N ARG A 10 -17.61 -3.72 -1.14
CA ARG A 10 -16.90 -2.68 -1.86
C ARG A 10 -16.21 -1.69 -0.91
N HIS A 11 -16.92 -1.27 0.13
CA HIS A 11 -16.38 -0.37 1.15
C HIS A 11 -15.25 -1.04 1.94
N ALA A 12 -15.44 -2.30 2.35
CA ALA A 12 -14.43 -3.09 3.06
C ALA A 12 -13.12 -3.21 2.27
N VAL A 13 -13.21 -3.55 0.99
CA VAL A 13 -12.02 -3.69 0.12
C VAL A 13 -11.31 -2.35 -0.04
N SER A 14 -12.07 -1.26 -0.23
CA SER A 14 -11.48 0.09 -0.34
C SER A 14 -10.73 0.48 0.93
N GLY A 15 -11.34 0.29 2.11
CA GLY A 15 -10.71 0.60 3.39
C GLY A 15 -9.43 -0.21 3.62
N ALA A 16 -9.48 -1.52 3.35
CA ALA A 16 -8.33 -2.39 3.47
C ALA A 16 -7.17 -2.00 2.53
N LEU A 17 -7.50 -1.54 1.31
CA LEU A 17 -6.51 -1.03 0.37
C LEU A 17 -5.86 0.25 0.90
N ASP A 18 -6.63 1.24 1.34
CA ASP A 18 -6.11 2.52 1.86
C ASP A 18 -5.16 2.32 3.04
N ASP A 19 -5.54 1.46 3.99
CA ASP A 19 -4.70 1.11 5.13
C ASP A 19 -3.40 0.43 4.70
N THR A 20 -3.52 -0.52 3.75
CA THR A 20 -2.37 -1.22 3.19
C THR A 20 -1.43 -0.28 2.44
N MET A 21 -1.95 0.73 1.72
CA MET A 21 -1.13 1.71 1.02
C MET A 21 -0.30 2.53 2.01
N SER A 22 -0.92 2.98 3.10
CA SER A 22 -0.25 3.74 4.16
C SER A 22 0.83 2.90 4.84
N TYR A 23 0.53 1.63 5.14
CA TYR A 23 1.50 0.68 5.67
C TYR A 23 2.67 0.45 4.69
N ALA A 24 2.36 0.18 3.42
CA ALA A 24 3.35 -0.07 2.38
C ALA A 24 4.30 1.13 2.22
N LYS A 25 3.76 2.36 2.20
CA LYS A 25 4.53 3.62 2.23
C LYS A 25 5.53 3.64 3.38
N GLY A 26 5.07 3.43 4.61
CA GLY A 26 5.94 3.42 5.78
C GLY A 26 7.02 2.35 5.70
N LEU A 27 6.68 1.15 5.23
CA LEU A 27 7.59 0.02 5.13
C LEU A 27 8.72 0.28 4.11
N VAL A 28 8.37 0.73 2.91
CA VAL A 28 9.37 1.07 1.87
C VAL A 28 10.25 2.24 2.34
N GLN A 29 9.66 3.27 2.96
CA GLN A 29 10.42 4.39 3.53
C GLN A 29 11.42 3.94 4.61
N ALA A 30 11.05 2.97 5.44
CA ALA A 30 11.91 2.45 6.50
C ALA A 30 13.18 1.80 5.92
N VAL A 31 13.05 1.00 4.87
CA VAL A 31 14.16 0.29 4.21
C VAL A 31 14.90 1.16 3.17
N THR A 32 14.38 2.35 2.86
CA THR A 32 15.00 3.28 1.92
C THR A 32 16.28 3.89 2.51
N PRO A 33 17.42 3.86 1.80
CA PRO A 33 18.66 4.43 2.29
C PRO A 33 18.57 5.95 2.46
N VAL A 34 19.10 6.47 3.58
CA VAL A 34 18.98 7.88 3.99
C VAL A 34 20.00 8.79 3.30
N ARG A 35 20.62 8.37 2.19
CA ARG A 35 21.82 9.01 1.63
C ARG A 35 21.65 10.52 1.35
N THR A 36 20.42 10.94 1.08
CA THR A 36 20.07 12.33 0.78
C THR A 36 18.86 12.85 1.56
N GLY A 37 18.24 12.03 2.42
CA GLY A 37 16.94 12.32 3.08
C GLY A 37 15.73 12.41 2.14
N ASN A 38 15.93 12.91 0.91
CA ASN A 38 14.90 13.11 -0.11
C ASN A 38 14.22 11.80 -0.52
N LEU A 39 14.96 10.69 -0.63
CA LEU A 39 14.37 9.40 -1.00
C LEU A 39 13.31 8.93 0.02
N ARG A 40 13.51 9.17 1.32
CA ARG A 40 12.51 8.80 2.33
C ARG A 40 11.21 9.60 2.17
N ARG A 41 11.30 10.89 1.90
CA ARG A 41 10.11 11.76 1.79
C ARG A 41 9.40 11.68 0.44
N GLY A 42 10.12 11.26 -0.61
CA GLY A 42 9.60 11.24 -1.98
C GLY A 42 8.66 10.08 -2.32
N TRP A 43 8.47 9.09 -1.45
CA TRP A 43 7.58 7.96 -1.79
C TRP A 43 6.11 8.37 -1.80
N GLU A 44 5.47 8.08 -2.92
CA GLU A 44 4.06 8.32 -3.22
C GLU A 44 3.38 7.00 -3.54
N THR A 45 2.13 6.91 -3.13
CA THR A 45 1.29 5.72 -3.27
C THR A 45 0.00 6.14 -3.95
N ARG A 46 -0.39 5.41 -5.00
CA ARG A 46 -1.67 5.63 -5.67
C ARG A 46 -2.27 4.28 -6.05
N HIS A 47 -3.51 4.03 -5.66
CA HIS A 47 -4.32 2.98 -6.27
C HIS A 47 -5.08 3.55 -7.49
N GLU A 48 -5.19 2.75 -8.54
CA GLU A 48 -6.01 3.03 -9.72
C GLU A 48 -7.10 1.96 -9.78
N GLY A 49 -8.18 2.18 -9.04
CA GLY A 49 -9.24 1.18 -8.90
C GLY A 49 -8.93 0.13 -7.83
N TRP A 50 -9.46 -1.07 -8.02
CA TRP A 50 -9.61 -2.11 -6.99
C TRP A 50 -8.44 -3.10 -6.97
N ASP A 51 -7.66 -3.15 -8.05
CA ASP A 51 -6.66 -4.18 -8.31
C ASP A 51 -5.27 -3.60 -8.60
N THR A 52 -5.19 -2.30 -8.91
CA THR A 52 -3.95 -1.68 -9.34
C THR A 52 -3.43 -0.74 -8.26
N PHE A 53 -2.21 -1.01 -7.81
CA PHE A 53 -1.50 -0.19 -6.84
C PHE A 53 -0.13 0.20 -7.41
N SER A 54 0.19 1.49 -7.32
CA SER A 54 1.43 2.07 -7.82
C SER A 54 2.23 2.72 -6.69
N PHE A 55 3.54 2.52 -6.77
CA PHE A 55 4.52 3.02 -5.82
C PHE A 55 5.56 3.81 -6.59
N ASN A 56 5.60 5.13 -6.40
CA ASN A 56 6.46 6.01 -7.16
C ASN A 56 7.30 6.89 -6.24
N ASN A 57 8.45 7.34 -6.72
CA ASN A 57 9.25 8.35 -6.05
C ASN A 57 9.76 9.33 -7.10
N PRO A 58 9.36 10.62 -7.07
CA PRO A 58 9.68 11.60 -8.11
C PRO A 58 11.15 12.06 -8.05
N VAL A 59 11.92 11.62 -7.04
CA VAL A 59 13.34 11.90 -6.96
C VAL A 59 14.06 11.22 -8.14
N ILE A 60 14.77 12.00 -8.95
CA ILE A 60 15.36 11.57 -10.24
C ILE A 60 16.18 10.27 -10.16
N TYR A 61 16.90 10.05 -9.05
CA TYR A 61 17.73 8.85 -8.89
C TYR A 61 17.01 7.69 -8.20
N ALA A 62 15.77 7.87 -7.73
CA ALA A 62 15.02 6.82 -7.02
C ALA A 62 14.85 5.54 -7.84
N PRO A 63 14.54 5.55 -9.16
CA PRO A 63 14.39 4.31 -9.93
C PRO A 63 15.68 3.47 -9.97
N TYR A 64 16.85 4.11 -10.02
CA TYR A 64 18.13 3.40 -10.02
C TYR A 64 18.44 2.78 -8.65
N VAL A 65 18.14 3.49 -7.56
CA VAL A 65 18.37 2.98 -6.20
C VAL A 65 17.36 1.89 -5.87
N GLU A 66 16.09 2.08 -6.25
CA GLU A 66 15.02 1.11 -6.08
C GLU A 66 15.38 -0.21 -6.76
N LYS A 67 15.71 -0.18 -8.05
CA LYS A 67 16.10 -1.39 -8.79
C LYS A 67 17.32 -2.09 -8.19
N ARG A 68 18.30 -1.33 -7.68
CA ARG A 68 19.52 -1.89 -7.11
C ARG A 68 19.30 -2.54 -5.74
N LEU A 69 18.45 -1.97 -4.90
CA LEU A 69 18.24 -2.43 -3.52
C LEU A 69 16.98 -3.28 -3.34
N GLY A 70 16.10 -3.28 -4.34
CA GLY A 70 14.81 -3.97 -4.35
C GLY A 70 13.91 -3.52 -3.20
N MET A 71 13.73 -2.21 -2.98
CA MET A 71 13.03 -1.75 -1.76
C MET A 71 11.55 -2.16 -1.79
N VAL A 72 10.89 -2.03 -2.93
CA VAL A 72 9.50 -2.46 -3.14
C VAL A 72 9.43 -3.99 -3.15
N SER A 73 10.28 -4.66 -3.94
CA SER A 73 10.22 -6.12 -4.08
C SER A 73 10.50 -6.86 -2.76
N ARG A 74 11.40 -6.35 -1.92
CA ARG A 74 11.66 -6.90 -0.58
C ARG A 74 10.52 -6.66 0.41
N SER A 75 9.73 -5.61 0.18
CA SER A 75 8.58 -5.25 1.01
C SER A 75 7.30 -5.98 0.59
N GLN A 76 7.25 -6.51 -0.64
CA GLN A 76 6.04 -7.04 -1.26
C GLN A 76 5.35 -8.13 -0.44
N GLN A 77 6.11 -9.10 0.10
CA GLN A 77 5.52 -10.20 0.87
C GLN A 77 4.86 -9.72 2.17
N GLN A 78 5.44 -8.70 2.82
CA GLN A 78 4.88 -8.11 4.03
C GLN A 78 3.61 -7.30 3.70
N ILE A 79 3.64 -6.55 2.60
CA ILE A 79 2.49 -5.78 2.10
C ILE A 79 1.32 -6.73 1.79
N GLN A 80 1.56 -7.84 1.10
CA GLN A 80 0.52 -8.82 0.77
C GLN A 80 -0.09 -9.47 2.02
N ARG A 81 0.73 -9.82 3.01
CA ARG A 81 0.24 -10.34 4.29
C ARG A 81 -0.60 -9.31 5.04
N HIS A 82 -0.17 -8.05 5.05
CA HIS A 82 -0.92 -6.97 5.68
C HIS A 82 -2.28 -6.78 5.01
N LEU A 83 -2.32 -6.78 3.67
CA LEU A 83 -3.56 -6.67 2.90
C LEU A 83 -4.54 -7.78 3.24
N GLY A 84 -4.08 -9.03 3.29
CA GLY A 84 -4.94 -10.16 3.65
C GLY A 84 -5.57 -10.00 5.05
N ASN A 85 -4.81 -9.51 6.02
CA ASN A 85 -5.31 -9.24 7.36
C ASN A 85 -6.33 -8.09 7.38
N GLN A 86 -6.03 -6.99 6.68
CA GLN A 86 -6.94 -5.83 6.61
C GLN A 86 -8.25 -6.19 5.92
N LEU A 87 -8.20 -6.94 4.82
CA LEU A 87 -9.40 -7.40 4.13
C LEU A 87 -10.30 -8.21 5.05
N GLY A 88 -9.74 -9.13 5.84
CA GLY A 88 -10.51 -9.88 6.84
C GLY A 88 -11.19 -8.97 7.86
N GLN A 89 -10.45 -8.03 8.44
CA GLN A 89 -10.96 -7.11 9.47
C GLN A 89 -12.08 -6.20 8.93
N HIS A 90 -11.88 -5.62 7.75
CA HIS A 90 -12.86 -4.72 7.13
C HIS A 90 -14.13 -5.47 6.69
N ILE A 91 -13.99 -6.71 6.17
CA ILE A 91 -15.15 -7.54 5.82
C ILE A 91 -15.96 -7.92 7.09
N GLU A 92 -15.28 -8.28 8.18
CA GLU A 92 -15.95 -8.60 9.46
C GLU A 92 -16.69 -7.39 10.04
N GLN A 93 -16.17 -6.17 9.87
CA GLN A 93 -16.81 -4.94 10.33
C GLN A 93 -18.06 -4.56 9.52
N GLU A 94 -18.07 -4.86 8.23
CA GLU A 94 -19.15 -4.48 7.30
C GLU A 94 -20.29 -5.52 7.23
N LEU A 95 -20.07 -6.72 7.77
CA LEU A 95 -21.05 -7.82 7.81
C LEU A 95 -21.71 -8.01 9.19
N ASN A 96 -21.13 -7.47 10.26
CA ASN A 96 -21.70 -7.45 11.62
C ASN A 96 -22.50 -6.17 11.86
#